data_AF-A0A920P008-F1
#
_entry.id   AF-A0A920P008-F1
#
_cell.length_a   1.000
_cell.length_b   1.000
_cell.length_c   1.000
_cell.angle_alpha   90.00
_cell.angle_beta   90.00
_cell.angle_gamma   90.00
#
_symmetry.space_group_name_H-M   'P 1'
#
loop_
_entity.id
_entity.type
_entity.pdbx_description
1 polymer ?
#
loop_
_entity_poly.entity_id
_entity_poly.type
_entity_poly.pdbx_seq_one_letter_code
_entity_poly.pdbx_strand_id
1 'polypeptide(L)'
;MGEGSTYVKRPPFFDNMPDEPEGFKKIKDARPLLFWGYGNYRSYFSSRFYSKRKSNGQYFMEHQILPKDYNSYGSRRGNHEVMMRGTFANIRIRNEIGQVPKGFYKVFPEGKVMTVYDAVVEYKKRGTDLVVIGGKEYGTGSSRDLGPQKVLNYWGLKQL
;
A
#
# COMPACT_ATOMS: atom_id res chain seq x y z
N MET A 1 -3.52 19.92 15.31
CA MET A 1 -2.75 19.48 14.12
C MET A 1 -3.47 20.03 12.89
N GLY A 2 -2.81 20.82 12.05
CA GLY A 2 -3.46 21.46 10.90
C GLY A 2 -3.71 20.48 9.74
N GLU A 3 -4.80 20.68 9.01
CA GLU A 3 -5.18 19.88 7.84
C GLU A 3 -4.10 19.83 6.73
N GLY A 4 -3.24 20.84 6.67
CA GLY A 4 -2.15 20.95 5.68
C GLY A 4 -0.86 20.17 6.02
N SER A 5 -0.79 19.43 7.13
CA SER A 5 0.43 18.71 7.50
C SER A 5 0.74 17.58 6.52
N THR A 6 1.95 17.58 5.96
CA THR A 6 2.46 16.51 5.10
C THR A 6 3.28 15.46 5.86
N TYR A 7 3.46 15.62 7.18
CA TYR A 7 4.23 14.70 8.05
C TYR A 7 3.35 13.87 8.98
N VAL A 8 2.27 14.47 9.48
CA VAL A 8 1.38 13.85 10.47
C VAL A 8 -0.06 14.07 10.04
N LYS A 9 -0.79 12.97 9.81
CA LYS A 9 -2.22 12.99 9.47
C LYS A 9 -2.95 11.92 10.26
N ARG A 10 -4.07 12.31 10.91
CA ARG A 10 -4.96 11.38 11.63
C ARG A 10 -5.42 10.29 10.66
N PRO A 11 -5.10 9.00 10.91
CA PRO A 11 -5.57 7.95 10.04
C PRO A 11 -7.06 7.66 10.25
N PRO A 12 -7.80 7.21 9.22
CA PRO A 12 -9.23 6.93 9.33
C PRO A 12 -9.50 5.54 9.92
N PHE A 13 -8.52 4.89 10.56
CA PHE A 13 -8.63 3.47 10.98
C PHE A 13 -9.80 3.21 11.92
N PHE A 14 -10.19 4.22 12.70
CA PHE A 14 -11.24 4.14 13.71
C PHE A 14 -12.51 4.88 13.29
N ASP A 15 -12.54 5.44 12.08
CA ASP A 15 -13.73 6.13 11.61
C ASP A 15 -14.83 5.09 11.34
N ASN A 16 -15.99 5.28 11.96
CA ASN A 16 -17.14 4.36 11.91
C ASN A 16 -16.82 2.94 12.43
N MET A 17 -15.87 2.81 13.37
CA MET A 17 -15.64 1.52 14.04
C MET A 17 -16.82 1.22 14.97
N PRO A 18 -17.54 0.09 14.78
CA PRO A 18 -18.63 -0.29 15.67
C PRO A 18 -18.10 -0.74 17.04
N ASP A 19 -18.93 -0.58 18.08
CA ASP A 19 -18.60 -1.02 19.44
C ASP A 19 -18.47 -2.54 19.53
N GLU A 20 -19.27 -3.27 18.75
CA GLU A 20 -19.18 -4.72 18.61
C GLU A 20 -18.39 -5.10 17.35
N PRO A 21 -17.46 -6.08 17.45
CA PRO A 21 -16.68 -6.50 16.30
C PRO A 21 -17.59 -7.13 15.25
N GLU A 22 -17.47 -6.67 14.02
CA GLU A 22 -18.15 -7.31 12.89
C GLU A 22 -17.69 -8.77 12.76
N GLY A 23 -18.64 -9.68 12.53
CA GLY A 23 -18.33 -11.08 12.27
C GLY A 23 -17.49 -11.31 11.01
N PHE A 24 -17.08 -12.56 10.78
CA PHE A 24 -16.28 -12.92 9.62
C PHE A 24 -17.03 -12.63 8.31
N LYS A 25 -16.49 -11.72 7.50
CA LYS A 25 -16.99 -11.46 6.14
C LYS A 25 -16.42 -12.49 5.18
N LYS A 26 -17.29 -13.15 4.43
CA LYS A 26 -16.90 -14.11 3.38
C LYS A 26 -16.18 -13.36 2.27
N ILE A 27 -15.00 -13.84 1.89
CA ILE A 27 -14.23 -13.35 0.75
C ILE A 27 -14.78 -14.02 -0.51
N LYS A 28 -15.17 -13.24 -1.52
CA LYS A 28 -15.72 -13.78 -2.77
C LYS A 28 -15.00 -13.20 -3.97
N ASP A 29 -14.67 -14.07 -4.92
CA ASP A 29 -14.08 -13.70 -6.22
C ASP A 29 -12.86 -12.76 -6.12
N ALA A 30 -12.08 -12.95 -5.05
CA ALA A 30 -10.98 -12.07 -4.74
C ALA A 30 -9.84 -12.22 -5.76
N ARG A 31 -9.24 -11.09 -6.11
CA ARG A 31 -8.10 -11.06 -7.03
C ARG A 31 -6.77 -11.03 -6.28
N PRO A 32 -5.76 -11.79 -6.72
CA PRO A 32 -4.44 -11.67 -6.16
C PRO A 32 -3.85 -10.31 -6.53
N LEU A 33 -3.48 -9.54 -5.51
CA LEU A 33 -2.76 -8.27 -5.64
C LEU A 33 -1.26 -8.51 -5.75
N LEU A 34 -0.75 -9.41 -4.91
CA LEU A 34 0.66 -9.71 -4.82
C LEU A 34 0.86 -11.17 -4.38
N PHE A 35 1.83 -11.82 -5.00
CA PHE A 35 2.42 -13.05 -4.49
C PHE A 35 3.75 -12.72 -3.82
N TRP A 36 3.83 -12.89 -2.50
CA TRP A 36 5.06 -12.70 -1.74
C TRP A 36 5.80 -14.03 -1.62
N GLY A 37 6.65 -14.32 -2.61
CA GLY A 37 7.44 -15.55 -2.67
C GLY A 37 8.54 -15.63 -1.61
N TYR A 38 9.28 -16.74 -1.64
CA TYR A 38 10.44 -17.01 -0.79
C TYR A 38 11.61 -16.08 -1.13
N GLY A 39 12.13 -15.34 -0.16
CA GLY A 39 13.30 -14.48 -0.35
C GLY A 39 13.54 -13.50 0.80
N ASN A 40 14.80 -13.06 0.94
CA ASN A 40 15.33 -12.25 2.06
C ASN A 40 14.78 -10.81 2.17
N TYR A 41 13.63 -10.49 1.57
CA TYR A 41 13.08 -9.13 1.56
C TYR A 41 12.34 -8.84 2.86
N ARG A 42 12.95 -8.04 3.75
CA ARG A 42 12.39 -7.75 5.09
C ARG A 42 11.53 -6.48 5.16
N SER A 43 11.27 -5.80 4.04
CA SER A 43 10.56 -4.51 4.03
C SER A 43 9.60 -4.36 2.85
N TYR A 44 8.34 -4.07 3.20
CA TYR A 44 7.24 -3.77 2.29
C TYR A 44 7.34 -2.37 1.67
N PHE A 45 8.06 -1.48 2.36
CA PHE A 45 8.31 -0.10 1.95
C PHE A 45 9.71 0.04 1.33
N SER A 46 9.84 0.95 0.38
CA SER A 46 11.15 1.44 -0.09
C SER A 46 11.83 2.29 0.99
N SER A 47 13.16 2.36 0.99
CA SER A 47 13.93 3.25 1.89
C SER A 47 13.82 4.73 1.50
N ARG A 48 13.61 5.02 0.22
CA ARG A 48 13.47 6.37 -0.35
C ARG A 48 12.21 6.47 -1.20
N PHE A 49 11.65 7.68 -1.30
CA PHE A 49 10.64 7.98 -2.31
C PHE A 49 11.27 7.91 -3.70
N TYR A 50 10.55 7.29 -4.63
CA TYR A 50 10.92 7.30 -6.04
C TYR A 50 10.02 8.32 -6.76
N SER A 51 10.62 9.36 -7.32
CA SER A 51 9.99 10.42 -8.14
C SER A 51 10.42 10.21 -9.60
N LYS A 52 9.65 10.40 -10.68
CA LYS A 52 8.67 11.46 -11.03
C LYS A 52 7.33 10.94 -11.60
N ARG A 53 7.05 9.63 -11.56
CA ARG A 53 5.87 9.01 -12.22
C ARG A 53 5.12 7.98 -11.36
N LYS A 54 5.14 8.15 -10.03
CA LYS A 54 4.47 7.25 -9.07
C LYS A 54 3.55 8.04 -8.13
N SER A 55 2.55 7.37 -7.55
CA SER A 55 1.50 7.94 -6.69
C SER A 55 2.01 8.87 -5.57
N ASN A 56 3.16 8.57 -4.93
CA ASN A 56 3.76 9.46 -3.92
C ASN A 56 4.27 10.79 -4.51
N GLY A 57 4.84 10.76 -5.71
CA GLY A 57 5.34 11.98 -6.35
C GLY A 57 4.20 12.93 -6.68
N GLN A 58 3.08 12.39 -7.17
CA GLN A 58 1.87 13.15 -7.41
C GLN A 58 1.32 13.77 -6.12
N TYR A 59 1.24 12.98 -5.03
CA TYR A 59 0.83 13.48 -3.72
C TYR A 59 1.64 14.69 -3.26
N PHE A 60 2.97 14.61 -3.35
CA PHE A 60 3.84 15.70 -2.92
C PHE A 60 3.73 16.93 -3.82
N MET A 61 3.57 16.75 -5.14
CA MET A 61 3.35 17.87 -6.07
C MET A 61 2.01 18.57 -5.80
N GLU A 62 0.93 17.82 -5.55
CA GLU A 62 -0.39 18.35 -5.18
C GLU A 62 -0.32 19.17 -3.88
N HIS A 63 0.57 18.80 -2.95
CA HIS A 63 0.84 19.53 -1.71
C HIS A 63 2.01 20.51 -1.81
N GLN A 64 2.44 20.86 -3.04
CA GLN A 64 3.48 21.85 -3.32
C GLN A 64 4.84 21.57 -2.65
N ILE A 65 5.15 20.30 -2.39
CA ILE A 65 6.45 19.88 -1.85
C ILE A 65 7.41 19.63 -3.01
N LEU A 66 8.61 20.22 -2.94
CA LEU A 66 9.63 20.03 -3.97
C LEU A 66 10.32 18.67 -3.81
N PRO A 67 10.83 18.05 -4.89
CA PRO A 67 11.53 16.75 -4.82
C PRO A 67 12.67 16.68 -3.80
N LYS A 68 13.40 17.78 -3.57
CA LYS A 68 14.46 17.88 -2.56
C LYS A 68 13.93 17.73 -1.12
N ASP A 69 12.65 18.01 -0.90
CA ASP A 69 11.98 18.04 0.41
C ASP A 69 11.09 16.80 0.65
N TYR A 70 11.14 15.80 -0.24
CA TYR A 70 10.38 14.56 -0.07
C TYR A 70 10.80 13.80 1.20
N ASN A 71 12.08 13.90 1.59
CA ASN A 71 12.69 13.16 2.69
C ASN A 71 12.55 11.63 2.51
N SER A 72 12.45 10.86 3.60
CA SER A 72 12.36 9.40 3.56
C SER A 72 10.99 8.91 4.00
N TYR A 73 10.60 7.68 3.63
CA TYR A 73 9.40 7.05 4.20
C TYR A 73 9.47 6.98 5.73
N GLY A 74 10.68 6.86 6.30
CA GLY A 74 10.90 6.91 7.75
C GLY A 74 10.44 8.24 8.38
N SER A 75 10.80 9.36 7.76
CA SER A 75 10.40 10.69 8.23
C SER A 75 8.91 10.98 8.07
N ARG A 76 8.24 10.32 7.13
CA ARG A 76 6.81 10.51 6.82
C ARG A 76 5.91 9.47 7.45
N ARG A 77 6.41 8.68 8.42
CA ARG A 77 5.62 7.61 9.05
C ARG A 77 4.31 8.12 9.64
N GLY A 78 4.26 9.29 10.24
CA GLY A 78 3.01 9.86 10.78
C GLY A 78 1.92 10.17 9.74
N ASN A 79 2.19 10.04 8.44
CA ASN A 79 1.25 10.34 7.38
C ASN A 79 0.79 9.06 6.67
N HIS A 80 -0.39 8.57 7.04
CA HIS A 80 -0.97 7.36 6.47
C HIS A 80 -1.17 7.44 4.95
N GLU A 81 -1.46 8.61 4.38
CA GLU A 81 -1.63 8.81 2.94
C GLU A 81 -0.35 8.54 2.16
N VAL A 82 0.78 8.97 2.70
CA VAL A 82 2.12 8.71 2.15
C VAL A 82 2.51 7.26 2.34
N MET A 83 2.27 6.70 3.53
CA MET A 83 2.62 5.31 3.82
C MET A 83 1.85 4.35 2.91
N MET A 84 0.55 4.56 2.70
CA MET A 84 -0.24 3.78 1.76
C MET A 84 0.37 3.73 0.37
N ARG A 85 0.66 4.90 -0.20
CA ARG A 85 1.24 5.01 -1.54
C ARG A 85 2.62 4.35 -1.65
N GLY A 86 3.32 4.13 -0.53
CA GLY A 86 4.60 3.44 -0.46
C GLY A 86 4.56 1.93 -0.24
N THR A 87 3.41 1.38 0.17
CA THR A 87 3.28 -0.05 0.42
C THR A 87 3.41 -0.82 -0.90
N PHE A 88 4.24 -1.87 -0.90
CA PHE A 88 4.61 -2.67 -2.08
C PHE A 88 5.34 -1.90 -3.19
N ALA A 89 5.73 -0.64 -2.95
CA ALA A 89 6.49 0.15 -3.91
C ALA A 89 8.00 -0.16 -3.89
N ASN A 90 8.45 -1.08 -3.02
CA ASN A 90 9.84 -1.49 -2.93
C ASN A 90 10.26 -2.21 -4.22
N ILE A 91 11.25 -1.66 -4.92
CA ILE A 91 11.84 -2.22 -6.15
C ILE A 91 12.47 -3.61 -5.94
N ARG A 92 12.63 -4.05 -4.70
CA ARG A 92 13.12 -5.39 -4.38
C ARG A 92 11.99 -6.43 -4.39
N ILE A 93 10.73 -6.01 -4.28
CA ILE A 93 9.58 -6.91 -4.39
C ILE A 93 9.36 -7.19 -5.88
N ARG A 94 9.28 -8.47 -6.24
CA ARG A 94 8.88 -8.95 -7.56
C ARG A 94 7.44 -9.42 -7.47
N ASN A 95 6.55 -8.83 -8.28
CA ASN A 95 5.20 -9.33 -8.43
C ASN A 95 5.18 -10.24 -9.66
N GLU A 96 4.94 -11.54 -9.47
CA GLU A 96 4.87 -12.49 -10.59
C GLU A 96 3.58 -12.32 -11.42
N ILE A 97 2.64 -11.50 -10.94
CA ILE A 97 1.36 -11.24 -11.60
C ILE A 97 1.58 -10.26 -12.77
N GLY A 98 1.20 -10.70 -13.98
CA GLY A 98 1.05 -9.83 -15.14
C GLY A 98 2.36 -9.31 -15.78
N GLN A 99 3.53 -9.81 -15.36
CA GLN A 99 4.85 -9.46 -15.91
C GLN A 99 5.10 -7.93 -15.99
N VAL A 100 4.69 -7.19 -14.95
CA VAL A 100 4.82 -5.73 -14.90
C VAL A 100 6.09 -5.28 -14.15
N PRO A 101 6.54 -4.03 -14.36
CA PRO A 101 7.63 -3.47 -13.57
C PRO A 101 7.35 -3.50 -12.06
N LYS A 102 8.41 -3.59 -11.26
CA LYS A 102 8.34 -3.68 -9.80
C LYS A 102 7.63 -2.47 -9.17
N GLY A 103 6.69 -2.73 -8.27
CA GLY A 103 5.81 -1.73 -7.66
C GLY A 103 4.62 -1.30 -8.53
N PHE A 104 4.39 -1.97 -9.66
CA PHE A 104 3.20 -1.83 -10.49
C PHE A 104 2.33 -3.08 -10.44
N TYR A 105 1.12 -2.93 -10.96
CA TYR A 105 0.10 -3.98 -11.08
C TYR A 105 -0.65 -3.80 -12.41
N LYS A 106 -1.06 -4.92 -13.02
CA LYS A 106 -1.91 -4.94 -14.21
C LYS A 106 -3.36 -5.15 -13.79
N VAL A 107 -4.19 -4.12 -13.89
CA VAL A 107 -5.62 -4.18 -13.57
C VAL A 107 -6.37 -4.94 -14.66
N PHE A 108 -7.29 -5.80 -14.25
CA PHE A 108 -8.10 -6.64 -15.14
C PHE A 108 -9.59 -6.28 -15.04
N PRO A 109 -10.35 -6.41 -16.14
CA PRO A 109 -9.95 -7.03 -17.42
C PRO A 109 -9.19 -6.12 -18.39
N GLU A 110 -9.10 -4.82 -18.13
CA GLU A 110 -8.63 -3.80 -19.09
C GLU A 110 -7.14 -3.91 -19.44
N GLY A 111 -6.36 -4.61 -18.63
CA GLY A 111 -4.93 -4.79 -18.81
C GLY A 111 -4.09 -3.53 -18.54
N LYS A 112 -4.68 -2.51 -17.91
CA LYS A 112 -4.00 -1.25 -17.61
C LYS A 112 -2.95 -1.44 -16.52
N VAL A 113 -1.73 -0.98 -16.78
CA VAL A 113 -0.62 -1.01 -15.81
C VAL A 113 -0.61 0.29 -14.99
N MET A 114 -0.64 0.18 -13.67
CA MET A 114 -0.60 1.31 -12.74
C MET A 114 0.13 0.94 -11.44
N THR A 115 0.33 1.89 -10.52
CA THR A 115 0.99 1.55 -9.25
C THR A 115 0.12 0.60 -8.42
N VAL A 116 0.72 -0.18 -7.50
CA VAL A 116 -0.05 -1.07 -6.62
C VAL A 116 -1.10 -0.28 -5.81
N TYR A 117 -0.76 0.92 -5.33
CA TYR A 117 -1.70 1.80 -4.66
C TYR A 117 -2.91 2.14 -5.54
N ASP A 118 -2.66 2.60 -6.78
CA ASP A 118 -3.75 2.99 -7.68
C ASP A 118 -4.64 1.80 -8.04
N ALA A 119 -4.05 0.60 -8.20
CA ALA A 119 -4.79 -0.63 -8.43
C ALA A 119 -5.70 -0.99 -7.24
N VAL A 120 -5.21 -0.82 -6.00
CA VAL A 120 -6.04 -1.04 -4.80
C VAL A 120 -7.20 -0.05 -4.75
N VAL A 121 -6.95 1.23 -5.03
CA VAL A 121 -8.01 2.25 -5.10
C VAL A 121 -9.04 1.90 -6.17
N GLU A 122 -8.59 1.44 -7.34
CA GLU A 122 -9.44 1.06 -8.46
C GLU A 122 -10.33 -0.15 -8.11
N TYR A 123 -9.76 -1.23 -7.55
CA TYR A 123 -10.57 -2.39 -7.16
C TYR A 123 -11.49 -2.12 -5.97
N LYS A 124 -11.11 -1.22 -5.05
CA LYS A 124 -11.99 -0.76 -3.97
C LYS A 124 -13.24 -0.07 -4.54
N LYS A 125 -13.08 0.74 -5.60
CA LYS A 125 -14.24 1.35 -6.31
C LYS A 125 -15.13 0.31 -6.99
N ARG A 126 -14.54 -0.79 -7.47
CA ARG A 126 -15.26 -1.91 -8.10
C ARG A 126 -15.93 -2.86 -7.10
N GLY A 127 -15.68 -2.69 -5.79
CA GLY A 127 -16.13 -3.64 -4.78
C GLY A 127 -15.49 -5.03 -4.93
N THR A 128 -14.33 -5.13 -5.59
CA THR A 128 -13.62 -6.39 -5.80
C THR A 128 -12.66 -6.64 -4.65
N ASP A 129 -12.81 -7.77 -3.97
CA ASP A 129 -11.88 -8.17 -2.92
C ASP A 129 -10.47 -8.38 -3.50
N LEU A 130 -9.47 -8.00 -2.72
CA LEU A 130 -8.08 -8.19 -3.07
C LEU A 130 -7.36 -8.99 -1.97
N VAL A 131 -6.53 -9.92 -2.41
CA VAL A 131 -5.73 -10.77 -1.52
C VAL A 131 -4.24 -10.63 -1.76
N VAL A 132 -3.46 -10.68 -0.67
CA VAL A 132 -2.02 -10.87 -0.73
C VAL A 132 -1.74 -12.31 -0.33
N ILE A 133 -1.01 -13.04 -1.17
CA ILE A 133 -0.63 -14.43 -0.93
C ILE A 133 0.78 -14.45 -0.37
N GLY A 134 0.93 -14.93 0.87
CA GLY A 134 2.20 -14.99 1.58
C GLY A 134 2.92 -16.33 1.47
N GLY A 135 4.23 -16.32 1.20
CA GLY A 135 5.10 -17.48 1.38
C GLY A 135 5.55 -17.68 2.83
N LYS A 136 6.42 -18.68 3.06
CA LYS A 136 6.90 -19.11 4.39
C LYS A 136 7.45 -18.00 5.30
N GLU A 137 8.01 -16.94 4.71
CA GLU A 137 8.63 -15.80 5.42
C GLU A 137 7.79 -14.52 5.33
N TYR A 138 6.54 -14.62 4.91
CA TYR A 138 5.65 -13.48 4.88
C TYR A 138 5.41 -12.97 6.31
N GLY A 139 5.58 -11.66 6.53
CA GLY A 139 5.47 -11.06 7.85
C GLY A 139 6.72 -11.17 8.73
N THR A 140 7.78 -11.88 8.31
CA THR A 140 9.05 -11.93 9.05
C THR A 140 9.90 -10.68 8.76
N GLY A 141 9.46 -9.53 9.26
CA GLY A 141 10.12 -8.23 9.10
C GLY A 141 10.02 -7.38 10.37
N SER A 142 10.82 -6.32 10.47
CA SER A 142 10.90 -5.47 11.67
C SER A 142 9.54 -4.91 12.08
N SER A 143 9.21 -4.95 13.38
CA SER A 143 8.09 -4.20 13.93
C SER A 143 8.29 -2.71 13.63
N ARG A 144 7.40 -2.13 12.84
CA ARG A 144 7.38 -0.69 12.56
C ARG A 144 5.98 -0.19 12.84
N ASP A 145 5.88 0.99 13.44
CA ASP A 145 4.65 1.50 14.10
C ASP A 145 3.47 1.72 13.14
N LEU A 146 3.77 1.90 11.85
CA LEU A 146 2.84 1.75 10.73
C LEU A 146 3.29 0.58 9.86
N GLY A 147 3.07 -0.60 10.42
CA GLY A 147 3.39 -1.85 9.75
C GLY A 147 2.55 -2.04 8.48
N PRO A 148 3.01 -2.89 7.56
CA PRO A 148 2.26 -3.27 6.36
C PRO A 148 0.84 -3.67 6.73
N GLN A 149 0.69 -4.47 7.80
CA GLN A 149 -0.60 -4.93 8.32
C GLN A 149 -1.64 -3.81 8.52
N LYS A 150 -1.26 -2.66 9.09
CA LYS A 150 -2.19 -1.54 9.29
C LYS A 150 -2.65 -0.94 7.97
N VAL A 151 -1.74 -0.85 6.99
CA VAL A 151 -2.06 -0.40 5.63
C VAL A 151 -2.94 -1.41 4.90
N LEU A 152 -2.63 -2.70 5.00
CA LEU A 152 -3.41 -3.78 4.40
C LEU A 152 -4.85 -3.78 4.96
N ASN A 153 -4.98 -3.69 6.28
CA ASN A 153 -6.29 -3.60 6.94
C ASN A 153 -7.08 -2.37 6.48
N TYR A 154 -6.43 -1.21 6.35
CA TYR A 154 -7.09 0.00 5.85
C TYR A 154 -7.57 -0.11 4.40
N TRP A 155 -6.79 -0.81 3.57
CA TRP A 155 -7.20 -1.13 2.21
C TRP A 155 -8.27 -2.23 2.16
N GLY A 156 -8.65 -2.81 3.29
CA GLY A 156 -9.55 -3.96 3.35
C GLY A 156 -8.95 -5.22 2.75
N LEU A 157 -7.63 -5.24 2.51
CA LEU A 157 -6.95 -6.40 1.93
C LEU A 157 -7.04 -7.58 2.88
N LYS A 158 -7.38 -8.72 2.29
CA LYS A 158 -7.42 -9.99 2.98
C LYS A 158 -6.12 -10.73 2.71
N GLN A 159 -5.68 -11.55 3.66
CA GLN A 159 -4.39 -12.22 3.57
C GLN A 159 -4.63 -13.73 3.57
N LEU A 160 -3.92 -14.42 2.67
CA LEU A 160 -3.94 -15.86 2.49
C LEU A 160 -2.52 -16.41 2.59
#